data_AF-A0A0C3SB56-F1
#
_entry.id   AF-A0A0C3SB56-F1
#
_cell.length_a   1.000
_cell.length_b   1.000
_cell.length_c   1.000
_cell.angle_alpha   90.00
_cell.angle_beta   90.00
_cell.angle_gamma   90.00
#
_symmetry.space_group_name_H-M   'P 1'
#
loop_
_entity.id
_entity.type
_entity.pdbx_description
1 polymer ?
#
loop_
_entity_poly.entity_id
_entity_poly.type
_entity_poly.pdbx_seq_one_letter_code
_entity_poly.pdbx_strand_id
1 'polypeptide(L)'
;MELDFRIDPSVIAPIPGSYVPSVRGRRPARGATRSVQSAREHAGGSQPVPGPVSREQSPSDENDDTPSPHGQRRALEPEDYNPDIPDPEPALRELLGLAPEEEVSLNTLTEPPNGEKPGYPYPTLIKLAIYGSPNKRLTLQEIYQALIDRFQWFKDNAEDKAWQGSIRHNLSLNKCFRKVPRPISEPGKGSFWVVD
;
A
#
# COMPACT_ATOMS: atom_id res chain seq x y z
N MET A 1 54.85 -28.97 23.44
CA MET A 1 53.90 -29.09 24.58
C MET A 1 52.53 -28.77 24.02
N GLU A 2 51.88 -29.78 23.44
CA GLU A 2 50.51 -29.70 22.93
C GLU A 2 49.54 -29.85 24.12
N LEU A 3 48.55 -28.97 24.21
CA LEU A 3 47.45 -29.07 25.17
C LEU A 3 46.17 -29.41 24.39
N ASP A 4 45.82 -30.70 24.39
CA ASP A 4 44.56 -31.23 23.89
C ASP A 4 43.41 -30.84 24.84
N PHE A 5 42.54 -29.92 24.41
CA PHE A 5 41.26 -29.66 25.07
C PHE A 5 40.23 -30.71 24.60
N ARG A 6 40.15 -31.82 25.33
CA ARG A 6 39.02 -32.75 25.22
C ARG A 6 37.81 -32.15 25.93
N ILE A 7 36.78 -31.80 25.16
CA ILE A 7 35.45 -31.45 25.66
C ILE A 7 34.73 -32.74 26.06
N ASP A 8 34.25 -32.82 27.29
CA ASP A 8 33.53 -33.96 27.87
C ASP A 8 32.09 -34.02 27.30
N PRO A 9 31.69 -35.11 26.61
CA PRO A 9 30.37 -35.24 25.98
C PRO A 9 29.21 -35.52 26.96
N SER A 10 29.43 -35.45 28.28
CA SER A 10 28.43 -35.81 29.30
C SER A 10 27.46 -34.68 29.69
N VAL A 11 27.56 -33.50 29.07
CA VAL A 11 26.70 -32.33 29.37
C VAL A 11 25.67 -32.11 28.26
N ILE A 12 24.82 -33.10 28.00
CA ILE A 12 23.57 -32.93 27.25
C ILE A 12 22.47 -33.59 28.07
N ALA A 13 21.66 -32.78 28.76
CA ALA A 13 20.43 -33.22 29.39
C ALA A 13 19.22 -32.74 28.55
N PRO A 14 18.24 -33.62 28.24
CA PRO A 14 17.09 -33.30 27.40
C PRO A 14 15.96 -32.59 28.18
N ILE A 15 15.27 -31.67 27.50
CA ILE A 15 14.09 -30.96 28.02
C ILE A 15 12.82 -31.71 27.56
N PRO A 16 11.95 -32.23 28.44
CA PRO A 16 10.74 -32.94 28.04
C PRO A 16 9.52 -32.01 27.91
N GLY A 17 8.89 -32.07 26.73
CA GLY A 17 7.43 -32.09 26.51
C GLY A 17 6.58 -30.89 26.92
N SER A 18 5.96 -30.22 25.95
CA SER A 18 4.54 -30.45 25.65
C SER A 18 3.99 -29.54 24.54
N TYR A 19 3.12 -30.16 23.73
CA TYR A 19 1.99 -29.56 23.02
C TYR A 19 2.22 -28.90 21.65
N VAL A 20 1.83 -29.63 20.61
CA VAL A 20 1.09 -29.09 19.46
C VAL A 20 0.10 -30.14 18.94
N PRO A 21 -1.21 -29.85 18.88
CA PRO A 21 -2.16 -30.61 18.09
C PRO A 21 -2.40 -29.88 16.77
N SER A 22 -2.28 -30.56 15.63
CA SER A 22 -3.19 -30.27 14.52
C SER A 22 -3.05 -31.23 13.35
N VAL A 23 -4.15 -31.94 13.11
CA VAL A 23 -4.81 -32.14 11.81
C VAL A 23 -3.96 -32.03 10.56
N ARG A 24 -3.92 -33.14 9.81
CA ARG A 24 -4.15 -33.15 8.36
C ARG A 24 -4.53 -34.56 7.91
N GLY A 25 -5.81 -34.88 8.04
CA GLY A 25 -6.44 -35.94 7.27
C GLY A 25 -6.38 -35.59 5.78
N ARG A 26 -5.59 -36.34 5.02
CA ARG A 26 -5.55 -36.29 3.57
C ARG A 26 -6.81 -36.97 3.03
N ARG A 27 -7.62 -36.24 2.25
CA ARG A 27 -8.60 -36.81 1.32
C ARG A 27 -8.09 -36.59 -0.10
N PRO A 28 -7.92 -37.64 -0.92
CA PRO A 28 -7.79 -37.47 -2.36
C PRO A 28 -9.11 -37.74 -3.10
N ALA A 29 -9.25 -37.00 -4.19
CA ALA A 29 -9.91 -37.31 -5.47
C ALA A 29 -11.39 -37.76 -5.47
N ARG A 30 -12.27 -36.87 -5.97
CA ARG A 30 -13.45 -37.29 -6.74
C ARG A 30 -13.15 -37.14 -8.22
N GLY A 31 -13.37 -38.23 -8.93
CA GLY A 31 -13.21 -38.36 -10.37
C GLY A 31 -14.25 -37.57 -11.17
N ALA A 32 -13.83 -37.29 -12.40
CA ALA A 32 -14.61 -36.73 -13.48
C ALA A 32 -15.70 -37.68 -13.98
N THR A 33 -16.79 -37.12 -14.51
CA THR A 33 -17.36 -37.55 -15.80
C THR A 33 -18.22 -36.46 -16.42
N ARG A 34 -17.78 -36.02 -17.61
CA ARG A 34 -18.53 -35.96 -18.88
C ARG A 34 -19.80 -35.07 -18.93
N SER A 35 -19.65 -33.93 -19.60
CA SER A 35 -20.74 -33.29 -20.35
C SER A 35 -20.31 -33.22 -21.82
N VAL A 36 -21.09 -33.84 -22.70
CA VAL A 36 -20.96 -33.82 -24.16
C VAL A 36 -22.33 -33.51 -24.74
N GLN A 37 -22.31 -32.90 -25.94
CA GLN A 37 -23.40 -32.49 -26.84
C GLN A 37 -23.83 -31.03 -26.64
N SER A 38 -23.92 -30.18 -27.68
CA SER A 38 -24.21 -30.45 -29.08
C SER A 38 -23.59 -29.42 -30.07
N ALA A 39 -23.35 -29.89 -31.30
CA ALA A 39 -23.04 -29.19 -32.55
C ALA A 39 -24.00 -28.01 -32.84
N ARG A 40 -23.63 -26.87 -33.46
CA ARG A 40 -22.94 -26.54 -34.74
C ARG A 40 -23.83 -26.75 -35.98
N GLU A 41 -23.99 -25.65 -36.75
CA GLU A 41 -24.52 -25.39 -38.13
C GLU A 41 -25.55 -24.23 -38.09
N HIS A 42 -25.54 -23.15 -38.89
CA HIS A 42 -25.28 -22.88 -40.32
C HIS A 42 -24.67 -21.45 -40.47
N ALA A 43 -23.61 -21.19 -41.25
CA ALA A 43 -23.49 -21.05 -42.71
C ALA A 43 -24.08 -19.76 -43.33
N GLY A 44 -23.19 -18.91 -43.88
CA GLY A 44 -23.43 -18.15 -45.12
C GLY A 44 -23.53 -16.61 -45.01
N GLY A 45 -22.60 -15.89 -45.65
CA GLY A 45 -22.88 -14.52 -46.13
C GLY A 45 -21.71 -13.51 -46.18
N SER A 46 -20.86 -13.64 -47.20
CA SER A 46 -20.21 -12.56 -47.98
C SER A 46 -19.35 -11.43 -47.31
N GLN A 47 -18.04 -11.45 -47.60
CA GLN A 47 -17.20 -10.27 -47.91
C GLN A 47 -17.24 -9.97 -49.43
N PRO A 48 -16.59 -8.95 -50.06
CA PRO A 48 -15.75 -7.80 -49.59
C PRO A 48 -16.26 -6.44 -50.18
N VAL A 49 -15.72 -5.23 -49.93
CA VAL A 49 -14.50 -4.57 -50.50
C VAL A 49 -14.32 -3.14 -49.93
N PRO A 50 -13.12 -2.51 -50.06
CA PRO A 50 -12.74 -1.25 -49.43
C PRO A 50 -12.90 0.00 -50.33
N GLY A 51 -12.90 1.18 -49.72
CA GLY A 51 -12.90 2.50 -50.39
C GLY A 51 -12.09 3.56 -49.62
N PRO A 52 -11.64 4.64 -50.27
CA PRO A 52 -10.28 5.17 -50.08
C PRO A 52 -10.15 6.39 -49.16
N VAL A 53 -8.97 6.46 -48.54
CA VAL A 53 -8.07 7.60 -48.31
C VAL A 53 -8.67 9.01 -48.50
N SER A 54 -8.65 9.81 -47.42
CA SER A 54 -8.39 11.24 -47.52
C SER A 54 -7.41 11.65 -46.44
N ARG A 55 -6.26 12.07 -46.96
CA ARG A 55 -5.09 12.63 -46.30
C ARG A 55 -5.31 14.13 -46.28
N GLU A 56 -5.28 14.75 -45.11
CA GLU A 56 -4.94 16.16 -45.01
C GLU A 56 -4.02 16.36 -43.81
N GLN A 57 -2.87 16.97 -44.07
CA GLN A 57 -1.78 17.25 -43.15
C GLN A 57 -1.89 18.72 -42.74
N SER A 58 -1.77 18.97 -41.42
CA SER A 58 -1.06 20.07 -40.71
C SER A 58 -1.36 21.55 -41.06
N PRO A 59 -1.37 22.46 -40.05
CA PRO A 59 -0.16 22.95 -39.37
C PRO A 59 -0.31 22.89 -37.82
N SER A 60 0.67 22.56 -36.98
CA SER A 60 1.93 23.24 -36.64
C SER A 60 1.77 24.73 -36.32
N ASP A 61 1.32 25.05 -35.11
CA ASP A 61 1.62 26.32 -34.45
C ASP A 61 1.94 26.07 -32.97
N GLU A 62 3.22 26.34 -32.69
CA GLU A 62 3.78 27.02 -31.53
C GLU A 62 3.60 26.47 -30.11
N ASN A 63 4.79 26.23 -29.54
CA ASN A 63 5.08 25.97 -28.14
C ASN A 63 4.51 27.07 -27.24
N ASP A 64 3.69 26.69 -26.26
CA ASP A 64 3.56 27.44 -25.02
C ASP A 64 4.26 26.63 -23.92
N ASP A 65 5.58 26.82 -23.84
CA ASP A 65 6.36 26.50 -22.65
C ASP A 65 6.04 27.56 -21.60
N THR A 66 4.90 27.40 -20.91
CA THR A 66 4.68 28.07 -19.65
C THR A 66 5.33 27.23 -18.55
N PRO A 67 6.46 27.65 -17.96
CA PRO A 67 6.98 26.99 -16.76
C PRO A 67 6.02 27.32 -15.63
N SER A 68 5.13 26.38 -15.29
CA SER A 68 4.25 26.51 -14.13
C SER A 68 5.12 26.74 -12.89
N PRO A 69 5.05 27.91 -12.24
CA PRO A 69 5.88 28.19 -11.09
C PRO A 69 5.22 27.54 -9.88
N HIS A 70 5.98 26.64 -9.26
CA HIS A 70 5.76 26.09 -7.92
C HIS A 70 4.72 24.97 -7.82
N GLY A 71 5.18 23.87 -7.20
CA GLY A 71 4.34 22.82 -6.64
C GLY A 71 3.45 23.38 -5.55
N GLN A 72 2.40 24.06 -5.97
CA GLN A 72 1.32 24.50 -5.10
C GLN A 72 0.69 23.23 -4.55
N ARG A 73 0.92 23.01 -3.25
CA ARG A 73 0.06 22.19 -2.39
C ARG A 73 -1.38 22.59 -2.75
N ARG A 74 -2.11 21.73 -3.46
CA ARG A 74 -3.52 21.99 -3.72
C ARG A 74 -4.19 21.93 -2.36
N ALA A 75 -4.66 23.08 -1.88
CA ALA A 75 -5.45 23.13 -0.66
C ALA A 75 -6.59 22.12 -0.78
N LEU A 76 -6.88 21.39 0.30
CA LEU A 76 -8.03 20.49 0.35
C LEU A 76 -9.26 21.31 -0.01
N GLU A 77 -10.01 20.86 -1.03
CA GLU A 77 -11.25 21.50 -1.40
C GLU A 77 -12.24 21.36 -0.21
N PRO A 78 -13.09 22.36 0.07
CA PRO A 78 -13.99 22.32 1.23
C PRO A 78 -14.92 21.10 1.31
N GLU A 79 -15.23 20.50 0.15
CA GLU A 79 -16.08 19.31 0.02
C GLU A 79 -15.44 18.02 0.58
N ASP A 80 -14.12 18.05 0.85
CA ASP A 80 -13.39 16.94 1.45
C ASP A 80 -13.26 17.05 2.97
N TYR A 81 -13.72 18.15 3.58
CA TYR A 81 -13.64 18.39 5.02
C TYR A 81 -14.90 17.91 5.75
N ASN A 82 -14.76 17.02 6.72
CA ASN A 82 -15.83 16.69 7.65
C ASN A 82 -15.74 17.58 8.90
N PRO A 83 -16.69 18.48 9.15
CA PRO A 83 -16.64 19.38 10.30
C PRO A 83 -16.76 18.65 11.66
N ASP A 84 -17.22 17.40 11.66
CA ASP A 84 -17.39 16.61 12.89
C ASP A 84 -16.11 15.96 13.41
N ILE A 85 -15.01 15.96 12.63
CA ILE A 85 -13.74 15.38 13.05
C ILE A 85 -12.67 16.48 13.17
N PRO A 86 -12.12 16.69 14.39
CA PRO A 86 -11.13 17.73 14.61
C PRO A 86 -9.82 17.36 13.92
N ASP A 87 -9.18 18.36 13.29
CA ASP A 87 -7.86 18.23 12.67
C ASP A 87 -6.90 17.47 13.60
N PRO A 88 -6.39 16.30 13.19
CA PRO A 88 -5.46 15.54 14.01
C PRO A 88 -4.02 16.07 13.98
N GLU A 89 -3.69 17.07 13.17
CA GLU A 89 -2.35 17.68 13.10
C GLU A 89 -1.85 18.19 14.47
N PRO A 90 -2.64 18.92 15.29
CA PRO A 90 -2.23 19.33 16.63
C PRO A 90 -1.94 18.14 17.56
N ALA A 91 -2.77 17.10 17.52
CA ALA A 91 -2.58 15.89 18.33
C ALA A 91 -1.33 15.11 17.90
N LEU A 92 -1.02 15.09 16.60
CA LEU A 92 0.21 14.49 16.09
C LEU A 92 1.45 15.29 16.50
N ARG A 93 1.38 16.62 16.47
CA ARG A 93 2.48 17.49 16.94
C ARG A 93 2.75 17.29 18.42
N GLU A 94 1.71 17.28 19.25
CA GLU A 94 1.85 17.05 20.70
C GLU A 94 2.46 15.67 20.98
N LEU A 95 1.98 14.62 20.30
CA LEU A 95 2.52 13.28 20.45
C LEU A 95 4.02 13.18 20.07
N LEU A 96 4.46 13.99 19.12
CA LEU A 96 5.83 13.99 18.59
C LEU A 96 6.71 15.09 19.18
N GLY A 97 6.18 15.98 20.02
CA GLY A 97 6.90 17.11 20.60
C GLY A 97 7.41 18.13 19.56
N LEU A 98 6.70 18.26 18.43
CA LEU A 98 7.14 19.10 17.31
C LEU A 98 6.85 20.58 17.55
N ALA A 99 7.74 21.44 17.03
CA ALA A 99 7.49 22.88 16.99
C ALA A 99 6.32 23.22 16.04
N PRO A 100 5.62 24.35 16.23
CA PRO A 100 4.51 24.76 15.37
C PRO A 100 4.89 24.85 13.87
N GLU A 101 6.14 25.19 13.58
CA GLU A 101 6.66 25.39 12.23
C GLU A 101 7.14 24.09 11.56
N GLU A 102 7.23 22.99 12.30
CA GLU A 102 7.77 21.73 11.79
C GLU A 102 6.70 20.92 11.02
N GLU A 103 7.13 20.30 9.92
CA GLU A 103 6.23 19.56 9.04
C GLU A 103 5.91 18.17 9.59
N VAL A 104 4.61 17.92 9.83
CA VAL A 104 4.10 16.63 10.29
C VAL A 104 4.20 15.60 9.16
N SER A 105 5.23 14.76 9.20
CA SER A 105 5.49 13.72 8.18
C SER A 105 6.12 12.48 8.79
N LEU A 106 6.28 11.40 8.02
CA LEU A 106 7.02 10.21 8.47
C LEU A 106 8.49 10.48 8.84
N ASN A 107 9.08 11.56 8.32
CA ASN A 107 10.48 11.91 8.56
C ASN A 107 10.73 12.39 9.99
N THR A 108 9.69 12.85 10.71
CA THR A 108 9.80 13.28 12.11
C THR A 108 9.93 12.11 13.08
N LEU A 109 9.62 10.88 12.64
CA LEU A 109 9.78 9.69 13.46
C LEU A 109 11.24 9.27 13.52
N THR A 110 11.73 8.92 14.71
CA THR A 110 13.06 8.32 14.87
C THR A 110 13.11 6.93 14.24
N GLU A 111 14.18 6.64 13.52
CA GLU A 111 14.40 5.29 12.99
C GLU A 111 14.78 4.33 14.13
N PRO A 112 14.10 3.18 14.26
CA PRO A 112 14.46 2.19 15.27
C PRO A 112 15.87 1.63 15.02
N PRO A 113 16.65 1.35 16.09
CA PRO A 113 17.94 0.70 15.97
C PRO A 113 17.83 -0.65 15.25
N ASN A 114 18.90 -1.06 14.56
CA ASN A 114 19.05 -2.39 13.97
C ASN A 114 17.98 -2.79 12.93
N GLY A 115 17.27 -1.83 12.33
CA GLY A 115 16.25 -2.14 11.32
C GLY A 115 15.02 -2.84 11.90
N GLU A 116 14.76 -2.67 13.20
CA GLU A 116 13.57 -3.21 13.84
C GLU A 116 12.30 -2.50 13.38
N LYS A 117 11.14 -3.08 13.69
CA LYS A 117 9.86 -2.46 13.37
C LYS A 117 9.69 -1.15 14.16
N PRO A 118 9.25 -0.05 13.53
CA PRO A 118 8.96 1.18 14.26
C PRO A 118 7.99 0.94 15.42
N GLY A 119 8.32 1.45 16.61
CA GLY A 119 7.52 1.33 17.84
C GLY A 119 6.21 2.12 17.84
N TYR A 120 5.79 2.65 16.68
CA TYR A 120 4.57 3.43 16.52
C TYR A 120 3.43 2.54 16.00
N PRO A 121 2.20 2.74 16.50
CA PRO A 121 1.06 1.98 16.02
C PRO A 121 0.72 2.38 14.58
N TYR A 122 0.17 1.44 13.79
CA TYR A 122 -0.16 1.67 12.38
C TYR A 122 -1.04 2.92 12.13
N PRO A 123 -2.05 3.25 12.95
CA PRO A 123 -2.79 4.49 12.77
C PRO A 123 -1.90 5.74 12.79
N THR A 124 -0.91 5.81 13.68
CA THR A 124 0.03 6.93 13.73
C THR A 124 0.90 6.98 12.47
N LEU A 125 1.43 5.83 12.04
CA LEU A 125 2.21 5.74 10.80
C LEU A 125 1.41 6.18 9.57
N ILE A 126 0.17 5.69 9.44
CA ILE A 126 -0.71 6.03 8.31
C ILE A 126 -1.06 7.53 8.33
N LYS A 127 -1.39 8.08 9.51
CA LYS A 127 -1.66 9.52 9.66
C LYS A 127 -0.47 10.33 9.16
N LEU A 128 0.74 10.06 9.66
CA LEU A 128 1.95 10.78 9.28
C LEU A 128 2.30 10.62 7.79
N ALA A 129 2.02 9.46 7.19
CA ALA A 129 2.17 9.26 5.75
C ALA A 129 1.23 10.18 4.97
N ILE A 130 -0.06 10.20 5.32
CA ILE A 130 -1.07 11.03 4.66
C ILE A 130 -0.77 12.52 4.89
N TYR A 131 -0.46 12.92 6.12
CA TYR A 131 -0.09 14.30 6.45
C TYR A 131 1.20 14.76 5.78
N GLY A 132 2.19 13.89 5.62
CA GLY A 132 3.42 14.21 4.89
C GLY A 132 3.21 14.35 3.37
N SER A 133 2.05 13.94 2.84
CA SER A 133 1.78 14.04 1.41
C SER A 133 1.38 15.47 1.00
N PRO A 134 1.71 15.92 -0.24
CA PRO A 134 1.40 17.28 -0.71
C PRO A 134 -0.09 17.61 -0.69
N ASN A 135 -0.94 16.61 -0.95
CA ASN A 135 -2.39 16.76 -1.09
C ASN A 135 -3.17 16.23 0.13
N LYS A 136 -2.47 15.92 1.23
CA LYS A 136 -3.04 15.31 2.45
C LYS A 136 -3.94 14.09 2.18
N ARG A 137 -3.60 13.34 1.14
CA ARG A 137 -4.34 12.16 0.69
C ARG A 137 -3.39 11.19 0.00
N LEU A 138 -3.55 9.90 0.27
CA LEU A 138 -2.76 8.84 -0.35
C LEU A 138 -3.64 7.64 -0.68
N THR A 139 -3.32 6.94 -1.76
CA THR A 139 -3.87 5.61 -2.02
C THR A 139 -3.23 4.57 -1.11
N LEU A 140 -3.87 3.39 -1.01
CA LEU A 140 -3.31 2.25 -0.28
C LEU A 140 -1.88 1.91 -0.73
N GLN A 141 -1.63 1.94 -2.05
CA GLN A 141 -0.31 1.61 -2.59
C GLN A 141 0.73 2.67 -2.21
N GLU A 142 0.36 3.96 -2.25
CA GLU A 142 1.27 5.03 -1.85
C GLU A 142 1.56 4.99 -0.34
N ILE A 143 0.60 4.58 0.49
CA ILE A 143 0.85 4.35 1.93
C ILE A 143 1.89 3.24 2.11
N TYR A 144 1.80 2.14 1.35
CA TYR A 144 2.82 1.09 1.40
C TYR A 144 4.20 1.65 1.03
N GLN A 145 4.28 2.41 -0.06
CA GLN A 145 5.56 2.97 -0.50
C GLN A 145 6.12 3.99 0.48
N ALA A 146 5.29 4.87 1.05
CA ALA A 146 5.74 5.84 2.04
C ALA A 146 6.40 5.17 3.26
N LEU A 147 5.87 4.02 3.72
CA LEU A 147 6.45 3.27 4.82
C LEU A 147 7.72 2.52 4.41
N ILE A 148 7.71 1.91 3.22
CA ILE A 148 8.87 1.22 2.64
C ILE A 148 10.01 2.21 2.46
N ASP A 149 9.79 3.34 1.79
CA ASP A 149 10.82 4.35 1.53
C ASP A 149 11.42 4.88 2.83
N ARG A 150 10.60 5.05 3.87
CA ARG A 150 11.00 5.62 5.15
C ARG A 150 11.78 4.66 6.06
N PHE A 151 11.34 3.43 6.29
CA PHE A 151 11.92 2.57 7.35
C PHE A 151 12.50 1.28 6.80
N GLN A 152 13.71 0.94 7.24
CA GLN A 152 14.40 -0.28 6.79
C GLN A 152 13.57 -1.55 7.01
N TRP A 153 12.88 -1.68 8.14
CA TRP A 153 12.04 -2.86 8.41
C TRP A 153 10.97 -3.09 7.33
N PHE A 154 10.30 -2.04 6.86
CA PHE A 154 9.30 -2.19 5.80
C PHE A 154 9.95 -2.48 4.44
N LYS A 155 11.17 -2.01 4.18
CA LYS A 155 11.96 -2.38 2.99
C LYS A 155 12.24 -3.87 2.96
N ASP A 156 12.78 -4.40 4.06
CA ASP A 156 13.17 -5.80 4.17
C ASP A 156 11.94 -6.73 4.11
N ASN A 157 10.78 -6.22 4.51
CA ASN A 157 9.51 -6.95 4.53
C ASN A 157 8.53 -6.48 3.45
N ALA A 158 8.98 -5.83 2.37
CA ALA A 158 8.11 -5.15 1.41
C ALA A 158 6.96 -6.04 0.85
N GLU A 159 7.23 -7.33 0.65
CA GLU A 159 6.28 -8.30 0.10
C GLU A 159 5.42 -9.02 1.17
N ASP A 160 5.66 -8.77 2.46
CA ASP A 160 4.94 -9.44 3.55
C ASP A 160 3.47 -8.97 3.63
N LYS A 161 2.57 -9.94 3.43
CA LYS A 161 1.13 -9.72 3.45
C LYS A 161 0.58 -9.44 4.85
N ALA A 162 1.30 -9.79 5.92
CA ALA A 162 0.83 -9.64 7.29
C ALA A 162 0.76 -8.16 7.71
N TRP A 163 1.83 -7.39 7.53
CA TRP A 163 1.79 -5.96 7.83
C TRP A 163 0.91 -5.20 6.84
N GLN A 164 0.92 -5.54 5.55
CA GLN A 164 0.04 -4.93 4.56
C GLN A 164 -1.45 -5.16 4.88
N GLY A 165 -1.79 -6.36 5.38
CA GLY A 165 -3.11 -6.71 5.89
C GLY A 165 -3.48 -5.87 7.11
N SER A 166 -2.52 -5.64 8.01
CA SER A 166 -2.71 -4.77 9.17
C SER A 166 -3.00 -3.31 8.75
N ILE A 167 -2.34 -2.79 7.71
CA ILE A 167 -2.63 -1.45 7.17
C ILE A 167 -4.05 -1.39 6.62
N ARG A 168 -4.46 -2.35 5.77
CA ARG A 168 -5.84 -2.40 5.21
C ARG A 168 -6.89 -2.49 6.31
N HIS A 169 -6.63 -3.29 7.33
CA HIS A 169 -7.51 -3.41 8.48
C HIS A 169 -7.66 -2.07 9.22
N ASN A 170 -6.56 -1.37 9.48
CA ASN A 170 -6.59 -0.09 10.20
C ASN A 170 -7.32 1.01 9.44
N LEU A 171 -7.15 1.07 8.11
CA LEU A 171 -7.85 2.04 7.27
C LEU A 171 -9.38 1.88 7.33
N SER A 172 -9.88 0.65 7.44
CA SER A 172 -11.32 0.40 7.56
C SER A 172 -11.82 0.43 9.01
N LEU A 173 -10.97 0.14 10.00
CA LEU A 173 -11.35 0.05 11.41
C LEU A 173 -11.46 1.43 12.07
N ASN A 174 -10.51 2.33 11.81
CA ASN A 174 -10.42 3.60 12.50
C ASN A 174 -11.21 4.67 11.75
N LYS A 175 -12.13 5.35 12.46
CA LYS A 175 -13.02 6.36 11.88
C LYS A 175 -12.29 7.59 11.33
N CYS A 176 -11.07 7.86 11.79
CA CYS A 176 -10.24 8.95 11.30
C CYS A 176 -9.67 8.70 9.90
N PHE A 177 -9.87 7.53 9.29
CA PHE A 177 -9.50 7.30 7.90
C PHE A 177 -10.75 7.21 7.03
N ARG A 178 -10.87 8.16 6.11
CA ARG A 178 -12.00 8.23 5.18
C ARG A 178 -11.55 7.87 3.78
N LYS A 179 -12.33 7.03 3.11
CA LYS A 179 -12.10 6.63 1.72
C LYS A 179 -12.74 7.65 0.78
N VAL A 180 -11.95 8.26 -0.10
CA VAL A 180 -12.37 9.28 -1.06
C VAL A 180 -12.26 8.73 -2.48
N PRO A 181 -13.34 8.79 -3.30
CA PRO A 181 -13.27 8.43 -4.72
C PRO A 181 -12.21 9.24 -5.45
N ARG A 182 -11.54 8.63 -6.43
CA ARG A 182 -10.63 9.37 -7.31
C ARG A 182 -11.44 10.28 -8.24
N PRO A 183 -10.97 11.51 -8.52
CA PRO A 183 -11.62 12.35 -9.51
C PRO A 183 -11.50 11.71 -10.90
N ILE A 184 -12.50 11.94 -11.75
CA ILE A 184 -12.53 11.38 -13.12
C ILE A 184 -11.32 11.85 -13.95
N SER A 185 -10.76 13.01 -13.61
CA SER A 185 -9.54 13.57 -14.22
C SER A 185 -8.26 12.79 -13.90
N GLU A 186 -8.23 11.98 -12.83
CA GLU A 186 -7.05 11.20 -12.41
C GLU A 186 -7.34 9.69 -12.45
N PRO A 187 -7.42 9.08 -13.66
CA PRO A 187 -7.69 7.66 -13.78
C PRO A 187 -6.58 6.84 -13.11
N GLY A 188 -6.97 5.87 -12.28
CA GLY A 188 -6.02 5.05 -11.55
C GLY A 188 -6.69 3.99 -10.68
N LYS A 189 -5.88 3.07 -10.15
CA LYS A 189 -6.38 1.97 -9.31
C LYS A 189 -6.66 2.45 -7.89
N GLY A 190 -7.84 2.08 -7.38
CA GLY A 190 -8.20 2.26 -5.98
C GLY A 190 -8.80 3.64 -5.68
N SER A 191 -8.80 3.98 -4.39
CA SER A 191 -9.36 5.23 -3.87
C SER A 191 -8.30 5.92 -3.03
N PHE A 192 -8.46 7.23 -2.83
CA PHE A 192 -7.65 7.95 -1.87
C PHE A 192 -8.15 7.67 -0.46
N TRP A 193 -7.23 7.78 0.49
CA TRP A 193 -7.48 7.80 1.91
C TRP A 193 -7.01 9.15 2.43
N VAL A 194 -7.90 9.79 3.17
CA VAL A 194 -7.62 11.04 3.89
C VAL A 194 -7.73 10.79 5.38
N VAL A 195 -7.08 11.65 6.16
CA VAL A 195 -7.36 11.70 7.59
C VAL A 195 -8.48 12.70 7.80
N ASP A 196 -9.54 12.22 8.43
CA ASP A 196 -10.69 12.99 8.87
C ASP A 196 -10.47 13.35 10.34
#